data_AF-Q6AJL2-F1
#
_entry.id   AF-Q6AJL2-F1
#
_cell.length_a   1.000
_cell.length_b   1.000
_cell.length_c   1.000
_cell.angle_alpha   90.00
_cell.angle_beta   90.00
_cell.angle_gamma   90.00
#
_symmetry.space_group_name_H-M   'P 1'
#
loop_
_entity.id
_entity.type
_entity.pdbx_description
1 polymer ?
#
loop_
_entity_poly.entity_id
_entity_poly.type
_entity_poly.pdbx_seq_one_letter_code
_entity_poly.pdbx_strand_id
1 'polypeptide(L)'
;MRKNVIKWLLQLSVCFFFVFTFSAYLVADCVEGDCQGGLGAFQSSDGGLYQGAFADGLPHGEGLLTFSDGSTYRGSFVHGFMDGSGYLKSADGRVYRGSFRNNLIDGLGVLTYPGGGQYSGEFDLGRLHGDGLLFFADGRKYRGTFRDNLIEGRGSLVYVDGARYNGELVKGLPEGRGVLNLANGDRYRGGFLAGKMHGQGLYQAVDGSRYQGDFVAGEKMGWGQCTFADGSRYRGNFVSGLMQGEGELIRVDGTILKGLFGRPSASGLSSEAHSVDLLGESPLSGDASYKVIGDIDKRAGGKLEGFARVQFADGRYYEGDFVQGEMTGEGRLILVNGDSYFGSLVDGLFHGRGVLTYGDGRIYEGAFEEGYQQGEGRLFDLDGQHFRGIFFRDKLIKTIP
;
A
#
# COMPACT_ATOMS: atom_id res chain seq x y z
N MET A 1 4.89 -31.78 0.52
CA MET A 1 5.94 -31.48 -0.48
C MET A 1 5.92 -29.99 -0.78
N ARG A 2 6.48 -29.18 0.11
CA ARG A 2 6.51 -27.71 0.01
C ARG A 2 7.62 -27.23 0.92
N LYS A 3 8.72 -26.74 0.36
CA LYS A 3 9.59 -25.70 0.94
C LYS A 3 10.37 -25.05 -0.21
N ASN A 4 10.54 -23.74 -0.10
CA ASN A 4 11.49 -22.88 -0.83
C ASN A 4 11.00 -22.22 -2.11
N VAL A 5 10.24 -21.13 -1.96
CA VAL A 5 10.52 -19.86 -2.67
C VAL A 5 10.14 -18.74 -1.69
N ILE A 6 10.80 -17.59 -1.76
CA ILE A 6 10.74 -16.42 -0.86
C ILE A 6 11.81 -16.44 0.24
N LYS A 7 13.05 -16.27 -0.23
CA LYS A 7 14.15 -15.62 0.48
C LYS A 7 14.89 -14.76 -0.55
N TRP A 8 14.32 -13.62 -0.92
CA TRP A 8 15.03 -12.59 -1.70
C TRP A 8 14.46 -11.21 -1.35
N LEU A 9 14.76 -10.73 -0.15
CA LEU A 9 14.68 -9.33 0.24
C LEU A 9 15.55 -9.14 1.49
N LEU A 10 16.86 -9.04 1.25
CA LEU A 10 17.93 -8.46 2.09
C LEU A 10 19.26 -9.03 1.58
N GLN A 11 20.26 -8.15 1.42
CA GLN A 11 21.56 -8.32 0.75
C GLN A 11 21.48 -8.10 -0.78
N LEU A 12 22.12 -7.09 -1.38
CA LEU A 12 23.44 -6.53 -1.13
C LEU A 12 23.43 -5.00 -1.32
N SER A 13 23.63 -4.28 -0.22
CA SER A 13 24.41 -3.05 -0.27
C SER A 13 25.86 -3.50 -0.42
N VAL A 14 26.43 -3.36 -1.61
CA VAL A 14 27.89 -3.39 -1.80
C VAL A 14 28.27 -2.01 -2.28
N CYS A 15 28.45 -1.11 -1.31
CA CYS A 15 29.42 -0.05 -1.44
C CYS A 15 30.79 -0.72 -1.56
N PHE A 16 31.35 -0.79 -2.76
CA PHE A 16 32.76 -1.10 -2.90
C PHE A 16 33.56 0.19 -2.68
N PHE A 17 33.78 0.50 -1.41
CA PHE A 17 34.86 1.39 -1.00
C PHE A 17 36.15 0.57 -1.11
N PHE A 18 36.95 0.83 -2.15
CA PHE A 18 38.34 0.39 -2.18
C PHE A 18 39.21 1.63 -2.36
N VAL A 19 39.54 2.28 -1.24
CA VAL A 19 40.75 3.07 -1.15
C VAL A 19 41.87 2.05 -1.05
N PHE A 20 42.53 1.74 -2.17
CA PHE A 20 43.80 1.03 -2.14
C PHE A 20 44.89 1.91 -2.72
N THR A 21 45.97 1.89 -1.98
CA THR A 21 47.19 2.67 -2.09
C THR A 21 47.91 2.42 -3.40
N PHE A 22 48.53 3.50 -3.88
CA PHE A 22 49.53 3.56 -4.93
C PHE A 22 50.49 2.35 -4.93
N SER A 23 50.82 1.91 -6.14
CA SER A 23 51.93 1.02 -6.52
C SER A 23 51.59 -0.47 -6.71
N ALA A 24 50.90 -0.75 -7.82
CA ALA A 24 51.20 -1.92 -8.65
C ALA A 24 50.86 -1.54 -10.10
N TYR A 25 51.87 -1.52 -10.96
CA TYR A 25 51.67 -1.50 -12.41
C TYR A 25 50.81 -2.71 -12.77
N LEU A 26 49.52 -2.48 -13.00
CA LEU A 26 48.62 -3.47 -13.58
C LEU A 26 49.09 -3.70 -15.01
N VAL A 27 49.59 -4.92 -15.27
CA VAL A 27 49.78 -5.40 -16.64
C VAL A 27 48.40 -5.50 -17.23
N ALA A 28 48.05 -4.46 -17.98
CA ALA A 28 46.82 -4.37 -18.74
C ALA A 28 47.27 -4.25 -20.19
N ASP A 29 46.96 -5.28 -20.97
CA ASP A 29 47.55 -5.45 -22.28
C ASP A 29 46.65 -4.78 -23.33
N CYS A 30 47.25 -3.90 -24.12
CA CYS A 30 46.68 -3.51 -25.40
C CYS A 30 46.72 -4.75 -26.30
N VAL A 31 45.55 -5.35 -26.51
CA VAL A 31 45.39 -6.61 -27.25
C VAL A 31 45.51 -6.36 -28.74
N GLU A 32 45.02 -5.20 -29.21
CA GLU A 32 45.01 -4.83 -30.62
C GLU A 32 44.96 -3.31 -30.80
N GLY A 33 45.55 -2.79 -31.88
CA GLY A 33 45.42 -1.39 -32.29
C GLY A 33 46.25 -0.39 -31.49
N ASP A 34 45.79 0.88 -31.46
CA ASP A 34 46.44 1.99 -30.78
C ASP A 34 45.65 2.36 -29.51
N CYS A 35 46.07 1.79 -28.38
CA CYS A 35 45.49 2.08 -27.07
C CYS A 35 46.06 3.36 -26.42
N GLN A 36 46.75 4.24 -27.14
CA GLN A 36 47.24 5.52 -26.61
C GLN A 36 46.40 6.71 -27.09
N GLY A 37 46.14 6.81 -28.39
CA GLY A 37 45.40 7.94 -28.97
C GLY A 37 44.54 7.60 -30.18
N GLY A 38 44.36 6.30 -30.46
CA GLY A 38 43.67 5.81 -31.65
C GLY A 38 42.57 4.83 -31.31
N LEU A 39 42.26 3.95 -32.25
CA LEU A 39 41.33 2.84 -32.04
C LEU A 39 42.10 1.61 -31.58
N GLY A 40 41.67 1.00 -30.49
CA GLY A 40 42.31 -0.18 -29.93
C GLY A 40 41.38 -1.10 -29.17
N ALA A 41 41.94 -2.21 -28.70
CA ALA A 41 41.31 -3.16 -27.82
C ALA A 41 42.17 -3.37 -26.57
N PHE A 42 41.56 -3.22 -25.40
CA PHE A 42 42.21 -3.31 -24.09
C PHE A 42 41.54 -4.38 -23.25
N GLN A 43 42.32 -5.31 -22.70
CA GLN A 43 41.81 -6.32 -21.77
C GLN A 43 42.25 -5.98 -20.35
N SER A 44 41.28 -5.78 -19.46
CA SER A 44 41.53 -5.54 -18.04
C SER A 44 41.90 -6.84 -17.32
N SER A 45 42.58 -6.71 -16.18
CA SER A 45 43.06 -7.85 -15.39
C SER A 45 41.94 -8.76 -14.84
N ASP A 46 40.73 -8.23 -14.73
CA ASP A 46 39.53 -8.98 -14.33
C ASP A 46 38.84 -9.70 -15.51
N GLY A 47 39.40 -9.60 -16.71
CA GLY A 47 38.91 -10.25 -17.93
C GLY A 47 37.93 -9.41 -18.76
N GLY A 48 37.63 -8.17 -18.35
CA GLY A 48 36.86 -7.24 -19.16
C GLY A 48 37.58 -6.86 -20.46
N LEU A 49 36.83 -6.60 -21.52
CA LEU A 49 37.36 -6.25 -22.85
C LEU A 49 36.73 -4.93 -23.32
N TYR A 50 37.55 -3.90 -23.48
CA TYR A 50 37.18 -2.66 -24.14
C TYR A 50 37.65 -2.66 -25.60
N GLN A 51 36.81 -2.17 -26.51
CA GLN A 51 37.11 -1.93 -27.91
C GLN A 51 36.56 -0.56 -28.30
N GLY A 52 37.42 0.37 -28.70
CA GLY A 52 36.99 1.73 -29.02
C GLY A 52 38.13 2.71 -29.12
N ALA A 53 37.79 4.00 -29.03
CA ALA A 53 38.76 5.08 -29.10
C ALA A 53 39.50 5.29 -27.76
N PHE A 54 40.74 5.74 -27.86
CA PHE A 54 41.59 6.07 -26.73
C PHE A 54 42.06 7.52 -26.83
N ALA A 55 42.25 8.15 -25.68
CA ALA A 55 42.98 9.40 -25.53
C ALA A 55 43.82 9.32 -24.26
N ASP A 56 45.10 9.67 -24.36
CA ASP A 56 46.08 9.61 -23.26
C ASP A 56 46.13 8.25 -22.54
N GLY A 57 46.01 7.16 -23.31
CA GLY A 57 46.03 5.81 -22.77
C GLY A 57 44.73 5.34 -22.09
N LEU A 58 43.67 6.16 -22.12
CA LEU A 58 42.40 5.88 -21.47
C LEU A 58 41.26 5.74 -22.50
N PRO A 59 40.26 4.86 -22.27
CA PRO A 59 39.05 4.83 -23.06
C PRO A 59 38.41 6.22 -23.20
N HIS A 60 38.13 6.62 -24.43
CA HIS A 60 37.59 7.94 -24.76
C HIS A 60 36.71 7.88 -26.01
N GLY A 61 35.71 8.76 -26.11
CA GLY A 61 34.78 8.75 -27.24
C GLY A 61 33.91 7.50 -27.25
N GLU A 62 33.51 7.01 -28.43
CA GLU A 62 32.63 5.85 -28.51
C GLU A 62 33.40 4.52 -28.34
N GLY A 63 32.82 3.59 -27.59
CA GLY A 63 33.39 2.26 -27.43
C GLY A 63 32.39 1.20 -27.01
N LEU A 64 32.87 -0.04 -27.02
CA LEU A 64 32.20 -1.24 -26.54
C LEU A 64 33.02 -1.83 -25.39
N LEU A 65 32.41 -1.95 -24.22
CA LEU A 65 32.98 -2.62 -23.05
C LEU A 65 32.19 -3.90 -22.77
N THR A 66 32.87 -5.04 -22.75
CA THR A 66 32.35 -6.31 -22.24
C THR A 66 32.92 -6.53 -20.86
N PHE A 67 32.06 -6.61 -19.85
CA PHE A 67 32.45 -6.85 -18.47
C PHE A 67 32.73 -8.34 -18.24
N SER A 68 33.46 -8.66 -17.18
CA SER A 68 33.83 -10.03 -16.80
C SER A 68 32.62 -10.92 -16.45
N ASP A 69 31.51 -10.32 -16.02
CA ASP A 69 30.23 -11.01 -15.78
C ASP A 69 29.43 -11.28 -17.06
N GLY A 70 29.90 -10.82 -18.22
CA GLY A 70 29.23 -10.92 -19.52
C GLY A 70 28.27 -9.78 -19.84
N SER A 71 28.11 -8.80 -18.96
CA SER A 71 27.40 -7.56 -19.27
C SER A 71 28.11 -6.80 -20.40
N THR A 72 27.39 -6.02 -21.19
CA THR A 72 27.97 -5.20 -22.27
C THR A 72 27.49 -3.76 -22.22
N TYR A 73 28.40 -2.81 -22.35
CA TYR A 73 28.12 -1.40 -22.49
C TYR A 73 28.60 -0.91 -23.86
N ARG A 74 27.76 -0.18 -24.57
CA ARG A 74 28.11 0.54 -25.79
C ARG A 74 27.73 2.00 -25.63
N GLY A 75 28.70 2.91 -25.73
CA GLY A 75 28.42 4.34 -25.60
C GLY A 75 29.68 5.17 -25.44
N SER A 76 29.47 6.37 -24.92
CA SER A 76 30.50 7.38 -24.76
C SER A 76 31.36 7.17 -23.51
N PHE A 77 32.66 7.42 -23.66
CA PHE A 77 33.67 7.36 -22.61
C PHE A 77 34.40 8.70 -22.52
N VAL A 78 34.71 9.12 -21.29
CA VAL A 78 35.50 10.31 -20.99
C VAL A 78 36.51 9.94 -19.91
N HIS A 79 37.80 10.02 -20.22
CA HIS A 79 38.92 9.68 -19.32
C HIS A 79 38.77 8.30 -18.64
N GLY A 80 38.35 7.29 -19.41
CA GLY A 80 38.16 5.93 -18.93
C GLY A 80 36.81 5.65 -18.25
N PHE A 81 35.99 6.68 -18.02
CA PHE A 81 34.67 6.52 -17.42
C PHE A 81 33.59 6.45 -18.49
N MET A 82 32.59 5.57 -18.32
CA MET A 82 31.32 5.66 -19.05
C MET A 82 30.65 6.98 -18.67
N ASP A 83 30.56 7.89 -19.62
CA ASP A 83 30.06 9.25 -19.40
C ASP A 83 29.43 9.79 -20.68
N GLY A 84 28.19 10.24 -20.60
CA GLY A 84 27.36 10.59 -21.75
C GLY A 84 26.28 9.55 -22.05
N SER A 85 25.94 9.35 -23.31
CA SER A 85 24.87 8.42 -23.71
C SER A 85 25.38 7.01 -23.88
N GLY A 86 24.62 6.02 -23.43
CA GLY A 86 25.00 4.62 -23.57
C GLY A 86 23.83 3.64 -23.61
N TYR A 87 24.17 2.42 -24.02
CA TYR A 87 23.35 1.22 -24.01
C TYR A 87 24.07 0.16 -23.17
N LEU A 88 23.46 -0.24 -22.06
CA LEU A 88 23.96 -1.29 -21.17
C LEU A 88 23.02 -2.49 -21.22
N LYS A 89 23.55 -3.66 -21.56
CA LYS A 89 22.87 -4.95 -21.39
C LYS A 89 23.55 -5.70 -20.26
N SER A 90 22.85 -5.85 -19.15
CA SER A 90 23.34 -6.58 -17.98
C SER A 90 23.29 -8.09 -18.20
N ALA A 91 24.16 -8.84 -17.51
CA ALA A 91 24.21 -10.30 -17.55
C ALA A 91 22.88 -10.97 -17.14
N ASP A 92 22.11 -10.32 -16.27
CA ASP A 92 20.77 -10.76 -15.86
C ASP A 92 19.67 -10.50 -16.92
N GLY A 93 20.03 -9.92 -18.06
CA GLY A 93 19.14 -9.63 -19.18
C GLY A 93 18.46 -8.26 -19.13
N ARG A 94 18.69 -7.44 -18.11
CA ARG A 94 18.21 -6.05 -18.09
C ARG A 94 18.88 -5.24 -19.19
N VAL A 95 18.13 -4.31 -19.76
CA VAL A 95 18.61 -3.40 -20.81
C VAL A 95 18.34 -1.97 -20.38
N TYR A 96 19.40 -1.17 -20.25
CA TYR A 96 19.33 0.26 -20.00
C TYR A 96 19.79 1.04 -21.23
N ARG A 97 19.06 2.10 -21.57
CA ARG A 97 19.47 3.09 -22.56
C ARG A 97 19.27 4.48 -21.97
N GLY A 98 20.33 5.26 -21.86
CA GLY A 98 20.23 6.58 -21.26
C GLY A 98 21.58 7.18 -20.92
N SER A 99 21.55 8.05 -19.92
CA SER A 99 22.67 8.89 -19.52
C SER A 99 23.53 8.20 -18.44
N PHE A 100 24.84 8.34 -18.59
CA PHE A 100 25.84 7.88 -17.66
C PHE A 100 26.70 9.06 -17.21
N ARG A 101 27.16 9.03 -15.97
CA ARG A 101 28.13 9.97 -15.41
C ARG A 101 29.07 9.21 -14.51
N ASN A 102 30.38 9.31 -14.73
CA ASN A 102 31.40 8.64 -13.91
C ASN A 102 31.10 7.15 -13.64
N ASN A 103 30.81 6.36 -14.68
CA ASN A 103 30.42 4.94 -14.61
C ASN A 103 29.04 4.63 -14.01
N LEU A 104 28.28 5.62 -13.56
CA LEU A 104 26.95 5.43 -12.97
C LEU A 104 25.86 5.81 -13.96
N ILE A 105 24.75 5.08 -13.91
CA ILE A 105 23.49 5.52 -14.55
C ILE A 105 23.00 6.77 -13.80
N ASP A 106 22.94 7.91 -14.48
CA ASP A 106 22.63 9.23 -13.89
C ASP A 106 22.02 10.12 -14.97
N GLY A 107 20.82 10.66 -14.69
CA GLY A 107 20.03 11.46 -15.62
C GLY A 107 18.90 10.66 -16.27
N LEU A 108 18.49 11.05 -17.48
CA LEU A 108 17.35 10.43 -18.15
C LEU A 108 17.71 9.10 -18.81
N GLY A 109 16.83 8.12 -18.69
CA GLY A 109 16.99 6.84 -19.36
C GLY A 109 15.74 5.96 -19.38
N VAL A 110 15.89 4.82 -20.05
CA VAL A 110 14.89 3.76 -20.14
C VAL A 110 15.52 2.46 -19.67
N LEU A 111 14.94 1.84 -18.65
CA LEU A 111 15.31 0.52 -18.14
C LEU A 111 14.23 -0.49 -18.52
N THR A 112 14.60 -1.53 -19.26
CA THR A 112 13.73 -2.65 -19.63
C THR A 112 14.16 -3.90 -18.86
N TYR A 113 13.19 -4.51 -18.17
CA TYR A 113 13.40 -5.71 -17.37
C TYR A 113 13.14 -6.98 -18.20
N PRO A 114 13.87 -8.08 -17.91
CA PRO A 114 13.46 -9.41 -18.35
C PRO A 114 12.02 -9.69 -17.91
N GLY A 115 11.16 -10.12 -18.83
CA GLY A 115 9.73 -10.32 -18.55
C GLY A 115 8.82 -9.13 -18.92
N GLY A 116 9.37 -8.04 -19.46
CA GLY A 116 8.60 -7.03 -20.19
C GLY A 116 8.28 -5.74 -19.43
N GLY A 117 8.55 -5.67 -18.13
CA GLY A 117 8.45 -4.41 -17.40
C GLY A 117 9.41 -3.36 -17.96
N GLN A 118 9.02 -2.08 -17.94
CA GLN A 118 9.84 -0.98 -18.45
C GLN A 118 9.64 0.28 -17.63
N TYR A 119 10.74 0.90 -17.23
CA TYR A 119 10.77 2.24 -16.66
C TYR A 119 11.36 3.24 -17.66
N SER A 120 10.81 4.44 -17.72
CA SER A 120 11.34 5.59 -18.44
C SER A 120 11.24 6.83 -17.56
N GLY A 121 12.36 7.48 -17.25
CA GLY A 121 12.39 8.60 -16.32
C GLY A 121 13.79 8.96 -15.86
N GLU A 122 13.87 9.62 -14.72
CA GLU A 122 15.11 10.07 -14.11
C GLU A 122 15.78 8.97 -13.28
N PHE A 123 17.11 9.00 -13.30
CA PHE A 123 17.96 8.16 -12.48
C PHE A 123 18.92 9.03 -11.68
N ASP A 124 19.13 8.68 -10.42
CA ASP A 124 20.15 9.26 -9.56
C ASP A 124 20.99 8.14 -8.96
N LEU A 125 22.31 8.16 -9.21
CA LEU A 125 23.27 7.17 -8.71
C LEU A 125 22.81 5.72 -8.93
N GLY A 126 22.31 5.42 -10.13
CA GLY A 126 21.82 4.10 -10.54
C GLY A 126 20.44 3.71 -10.03
N ARG A 127 19.73 4.61 -9.34
CA ARG A 127 18.39 4.35 -8.78
C ARG A 127 17.32 5.12 -9.53
N LEU A 128 16.13 4.54 -9.67
CA LEU A 128 14.96 5.27 -10.17
C LEU A 128 14.69 6.45 -9.24
N HIS A 129 14.57 7.64 -9.80
CA HIS A 129 14.39 8.87 -9.05
C HIS A 129 13.47 9.83 -9.83
N GLY A 130 13.06 10.93 -9.19
CA GLY A 130 12.33 12.01 -9.86
C GLY A 130 11.02 11.56 -10.52
N ASP A 131 10.68 12.17 -11.64
CA ASP A 131 9.49 11.81 -12.40
C ASP A 131 9.76 10.65 -13.35
N GLY A 132 8.80 9.73 -13.45
CA GLY A 132 8.92 8.56 -14.31
C GLY A 132 7.60 7.94 -14.75
N LEU A 133 7.73 7.07 -15.75
CA LEU A 133 6.69 6.21 -16.29
C LEU A 133 7.15 4.75 -16.16
N LEU A 134 6.38 3.95 -15.43
CA LEU A 134 6.61 2.53 -15.24
C LEU A 134 5.48 1.72 -15.87
N PHE A 135 5.84 0.84 -16.79
CA PHE A 135 5.02 -0.28 -17.27
C PHE A 135 5.41 -1.51 -16.46
N PHE A 136 4.46 -2.06 -15.72
CA PHE A 136 4.67 -3.29 -14.95
C PHE A 136 4.58 -4.50 -15.87
N ALA A 137 5.27 -5.59 -15.52
CA ALA A 137 5.21 -6.84 -16.26
C ALA A 137 3.78 -7.46 -16.29
N ASP A 138 2.95 -7.14 -15.30
CA ASP A 138 1.56 -7.58 -15.20
C ASP A 138 0.57 -6.73 -16.04
N GLY A 139 1.06 -5.70 -16.75
CA GLY A 139 0.24 -4.83 -17.60
C GLY A 139 -0.25 -3.54 -16.93
N ARG A 140 -0.03 -3.36 -15.63
CA ARG A 140 -0.30 -2.07 -14.96
C ARG A 140 0.61 -0.97 -15.51
N LYS A 141 0.20 0.29 -15.33
CA LYS A 141 0.97 1.48 -15.73
C LYS A 141 0.95 2.52 -14.63
N TYR A 142 2.12 3.03 -14.26
CA TYR A 142 2.24 4.12 -13.29
C TYR A 142 2.98 5.30 -13.88
N ARG A 143 2.46 6.51 -13.69
CA ARG A 143 3.13 7.77 -13.98
C ARG A 143 3.16 8.60 -12.70
N GLY A 144 4.35 8.99 -12.25
CA GLY A 144 4.50 9.81 -11.05
C GLY A 144 5.93 9.81 -10.54
N THR A 145 6.06 9.92 -9.23
CA THR A 145 7.32 10.19 -8.54
C THR A 145 7.97 8.92 -7.99
N PHE A 146 9.31 8.90 -8.05
CA PHE A 146 10.16 7.81 -7.60
C PHE A 146 11.24 8.34 -6.66
N ARG A 147 11.54 7.57 -5.61
CA ARG A 147 12.66 7.83 -4.70
C ARG A 147 13.36 6.52 -4.38
N ASP A 148 14.65 6.44 -4.71
CA ASP A 148 15.51 5.29 -4.41
C ASP A 148 14.90 3.94 -4.85
N ASN A 149 14.44 3.87 -6.10
CA ASN A 149 13.74 2.72 -6.70
C ASN A 149 12.30 2.47 -6.22
N LEU A 150 11.78 3.24 -5.27
CA LEU A 150 10.41 3.10 -4.77
C LEU A 150 9.46 4.09 -5.45
N ILE A 151 8.25 3.63 -5.75
CA ILE A 151 7.14 4.51 -6.10
C ILE A 151 6.72 5.22 -4.82
N GLU A 152 6.91 6.53 -4.78
CA GLU A 152 6.63 7.34 -3.60
C GLU A 152 6.23 8.75 -4.00
N GLY A 153 5.08 9.19 -3.50
CA GLY A 153 4.52 10.50 -3.79
C GLY A 153 3.29 10.42 -4.68
N ARG A 154 3.00 11.49 -5.42
CA ARG A 154 1.78 11.59 -6.23
C ARG A 154 1.96 10.98 -7.60
N GLY A 155 0.92 10.30 -8.08
CA GLY A 155 0.90 9.76 -9.43
C GLY A 155 -0.45 9.23 -9.88
N SER A 156 -0.48 8.74 -11.13
CA SER A 156 -1.59 8.01 -11.73
C SER A 156 -1.19 6.54 -11.90
N LEU A 157 -1.97 5.64 -11.32
CA LEU A 157 -1.86 4.19 -11.52
C LEU A 157 -3.05 3.72 -12.35
N VAL A 158 -2.77 3.01 -13.44
CA VAL A 158 -3.75 2.33 -14.29
C VAL A 158 -3.63 0.84 -14.06
N TYR A 159 -4.73 0.22 -13.66
CA TYR A 159 -4.84 -1.21 -13.42
C TYR A 159 -5.12 -1.97 -14.72
N VAL A 160 -4.93 -3.29 -14.69
CA VAL A 160 -5.11 -4.18 -15.84
C VAL A 160 -6.55 -4.19 -16.35
N ASP A 161 -7.51 -4.07 -15.44
CA ASP A 161 -8.94 -3.99 -15.74
C ASP A 161 -9.37 -2.63 -16.34
N GLY A 162 -8.46 -1.66 -16.42
CA GLY A 162 -8.72 -0.30 -16.89
C GLY A 162 -9.09 0.70 -15.78
N ALA A 163 -9.23 0.25 -14.52
CA ALA A 163 -9.41 1.17 -13.41
C ALA A 163 -8.22 2.14 -13.30
N ARG A 164 -8.49 3.38 -12.86
CA ARG A 164 -7.47 4.43 -12.75
C ARG A 164 -7.54 5.11 -11.41
N TYR A 165 -6.44 5.00 -10.66
CA TYR A 165 -6.19 5.76 -9.45
C TYR A 165 -5.37 7.01 -9.76
N ASN A 166 -5.69 8.11 -9.08
CA ASN A 166 -4.89 9.34 -9.01
C ASN A 166 -4.83 9.79 -7.55
N GLY A 167 -3.63 9.89 -6.99
CA GLY A 167 -3.45 10.28 -5.59
C GLY A 167 -2.04 10.00 -5.11
N GLU A 168 -1.90 9.84 -3.80
CA GLU A 168 -0.63 9.53 -3.14
C GLU A 168 -0.39 8.01 -3.13
N LEU A 169 0.85 7.60 -3.37
CA LEU A 169 1.27 6.21 -3.30
C LEU A 169 2.49 6.11 -2.38
N VAL A 170 2.50 5.05 -1.56
CA VAL A 170 3.63 4.69 -0.72
C VAL A 170 4.00 3.25 -1.04
N LYS A 171 5.25 3.02 -1.44
CA LYS A 171 5.74 1.70 -1.88
C LYS A 171 4.86 1.07 -2.98
N GLY A 172 4.32 1.91 -3.86
CA GLY A 172 3.46 1.49 -4.97
C GLY A 172 2.00 1.18 -4.61
N LEU A 173 1.57 1.33 -3.36
CA LEU A 173 0.18 1.16 -2.94
C LEU A 173 -0.50 2.53 -2.80
N PRO A 174 -1.75 2.70 -3.29
CA PRO A 174 -2.57 3.86 -2.97
C PRO A 174 -2.67 4.11 -1.46
N GLU A 175 -2.38 5.33 -1.04
CA GLU A 175 -2.32 5.75 0.35
C GLU A 175 -2.87 7.17 0.49
N GLY A 176 -3.36 7.55 1.66
CA GLY A 176 -3.85 8.91 1.91
C GLY A 176 -5.05 9.28 1.03
N ARG A 177 -5.08 10.47 0.44
CA ARG A 177 -6.24 10.92 -0.37
C ARG A 177 -6.06 10.64 -1.85
N GLY A 178 -7.11 10.15 -2.50
CA GLY A 178 -7.10 9.91 -3.94
C GLY A 178 -8.47 9.85 -4.60
N VAL A 179 -8.43 9.62 -5.91
CA VAL A 179 -9.59 9.38 -6.76
C VAL A 179 -9.37 8.09 -7.52
N LEU A 180 -10.28 7.14 -7.37
CA LEU A 180 -10.32 5.89 -8.13
C LEU A 180 -11.52 5.93 -9.08
N ASN A 181 -11.26 5.86 -10.38
CA ASN A 181 -12.28 5.56 -11.37
C ASN A 181 -12.21 4.06 -11.64
N LEU A 182 -13.27 3.33 -11.32
CA LEU A 182 -13.34 1.89 -11.47
C LEU A 182 -13.61 1.50 -12.93
N ALA A 183 -13.25 0.28 -13.30
CA ALA A 183 -13.43 -0.25 -14.65
C ALA A 183 -14.91 -0.28 -15.10
N ASN A 184 -15.84 -0.44 -14.15
CA ASN A 184 -17.28 -0.40 -14.41
C ASN A 184 -17.84 1.02 -14.62
N GLY A 185 -17.01 2.07 -14.51
CA GLY A 185 -17.38 3.48 -14.63
C GLY A 185 -17.73 4.15 -13.31
N ASP A 186 -17.81 3.40 -12.21
CA ASP A 186 -18.04 3.97 -10.88
C ASP A 186 -16.82 4.81 -10.45
N ARG A 187 -17.04 5.73 -9.52
CA ARG A 187 -16.01 6.65 -9.06
C ARG A 187 -16.01 6.78 -7.55
N TYR A 188 -14.83 6.61 -6.96
CA TYR A 188 -14.56 6.90 -5.57
C TYR A 188 -13.62 8.09 -5.42
N ARG A 189 -13.91 8.95 -4.45
CA ARG A 189 -13.02 10.02 -4.00
C ARG A 189 -12.98 10.01 -2.48
N GLY A 190 -11.82 9.76 -1.89
CA GLY A 190 -11.71 9.64 -0.43
C GLY A 190 -10.34 9.18 0.01
N GLY A 191 -10.30 8.61 1.20
CA GLY A 191 -9.10 8.01 1.78
C GLY A 191 -8.77 6.63 1.20
N PHE A 192 -7.49 6.29 1.26
CA PHE A 192 -6.94 5.01 0.90
C PHE A 192 -5.94 4.60 1.97
N LEU A 193 -5.89 3.30 2.25
CA LEU A 193 -4.91 2.69 3.14
C LEU A 193 -4.52 1.34 2.56
N ALA A 194 -3.23 1.10 2.39
CA ALA A 194 -2.70 -0.15 1.81
C ALA A 194 -3.40 -0.56 0.50
N GLY A 195 -3.70 0.42 -0.36
CA GLY A 195 -4.32 0.18 -1.66
C GLY A 195 -5.84 0.02 -1.68
N LYS A 196 -6.52 0.01 -0.53
CA LYS A 196 -7.99 -0.12 -0.44
C LYS A 196 -8.64 1.22 -0.09
N MET A 197 -9.88 1.43 -0.53
CA MET A 197 -10.69 2.58 -0.10
C MET A 197 -10.90 2.49 1.42
N HIS A 198 -10.52 3.53 2.16
CA HIS A 198 -10.51 3.51 3.61
C HIS A 198 -10.74 4.91 4.20
N GLY A 199 -11.45 4.99 5.32
CA GLY A 199 -11.87 6.24 5.94
C GLY A 199 -12.97 6.95 5.15
N GLN A 200 -13.07 8.26 5.33
CA GLN A 200 -14.15 9.05 4.73
C GLN A 200 -14.01 9.14 3.20
N GLY A 201 -15.12 8.91 2.50
CA GLY A 201 -15.14 8.96 1.03
C GLY A 201 -16.51 9.21 0.44
N LEU A 202 -16.49 9.49 -0.86
CA LEU A 202 -17.65 9.66 -1.72
C LEU A 202 -17.56 8.67 -2.87
N TYR A 203 -18.49 7.72 -2.90
CA TYR A 203 -18.68 6.78 -4.01
C TYR A 203 -19.86 7.23 -4.86
N GLN A 204 -19.65 7.25 -6.18
CA GLN A 204 -20.66 7.60 -7.18
C GLN A 204 -20.73 6.45 -8.19
N ALA A 205 -21.88 5.81 -8.26
CA ALA A 205 -22.14 4.77 -9.23
C ALA A 205 -22.63 5.36 -10.55
N VAL A 206 -22.43 4.63 -11.65
CA VAL A 206 -22.87 5.04 -13.00
C VAL A 206 -24.40 5.18 -13.09
N ASP A 207 -25.16 4.42 -12.31
CA ASP A 207 -26.62 4.51 -12.22
C ASP A 207 -27.12 5.81 -11.57
N GLY A 208 -26.20 6.66 -11.09
CA GLY A 208 -26.50 7.92 -10.40
C GLY A 208 -26.55 7.78 -8.87
N SER A 209 -26.53 6.57 -8.33
CA SER A 209 -26.49 6.31 -6.89
C SER A 209 -25.19 6.87 -6.28
N ARG A 210 -25.27 7.41 -5.06
CA ARG A 210 -24.14 8.02 -4.36
C ARG A 210 -24.12 7.60 -2.91
N TYR A 211 -22.93 7.34 -2.38
CA TYR A 211 -22.72 7.12 -0.96
C TYR A 211 -21.63 8.06 -0.45
N GLN A 212 -21.89 8.73 0.66
CA GLN A 212 -20.92 9.54 1.37
C GLN A 212 -20.85 9.07 2.83
N GLY A 213 -19.67 8.62 3.28
CA GLY A 213 -19.49 8.08 4.62
C GLY A 213 -18.17 7.35 4.76
N ASP A 214 -18.09 6.47 5.74
CA ASP A 214 -16.90 5.69 6.02
C ASP A 214 -16.75 4.50 5.06
N PHE A 215 -15.48 4.20 4.76
CA PHE A 215 -15.06 3.01 4.06
C PHE A 215 -14.06 2.27 4.92
N VAL A 216 -14.14 0.94 4.93
CA VAL A 216 -13.10 0.10 5.50
C VAL A 216 -12.84 -1.01 4.50
N ALA A 217 -11.58 -1.10 4.04
CA ALA A 217 -11.13 -2.15 3.14
C ALA A 217 -11.93 -2.27 1.82
N GLY A 218 -12.44 -1.15 1.29
CA GLY A 218 -13.25 -1.13 0.06
C GLY A 218 -14.76 -1.16 0.31
N GLU A 219 -15.20 -1.53 1.51
CA GLU A 219 -16.61 -1.67 1.85
C GLU A 219 -17.16 -0.39 2.47
N LYS A 220 -18.41 -0.05 2.14
CA LYS A 220 -19.14 1.02 2.82
C LYS A 220 -19.45 0.55 4.24
N MET A 221 -18.99 1.32 5.22
CA MET A 221 -19.06 0.98 6.63
C MET A 221 -19.49 2.21 7.42
N GLY A 222 -19.99 1.99 8.63
CA GLY A 222 -20.26 3.04 9.59
C GLY A 222 -21.33 3.99 9.12
N TRP A 223 -21.31 5.17 9.72
CA TRP A 223 -22.33 6.17 9.46
C TRP A 223 -22.12 6.83 8.09
N GLY A 224 -23.20 6.91 7.31
CA GLY A 224 -23.16 7.51 5.99
C GLY A 224 -24.51 7.95 5.46
N GLN A 225 -24.48 8.60 4.32
CA GLN A 225 -25.64 9.00 3.54
C GLN A 225 -25.58 8.34 2.15
N CYS A 226 -26.62 7.60 1.80
CA CYS A 226 -26.84 7.07 0.46
C CYS A 226 -27.95 7.85 -0.24
N THR A 227 -27.74 8.19 -1.51
CA THR A 227 -28.78 8.64 -2.44
C THR A 227 -28.87 7.59 -3.52
N PHE A 228 -30.03 6.96 -3.68
CA PHE A 228 -30.24 5.88 -4.63
C PHE A 228 -30.61 6.43 -6.01
N ALA A 229 -30.50 5.60 -7.05
CA ALA A 229 -30.82 5.98 -8.43
C ALA A 229 -32.27 6.47 -8.61
N ASP A 230 -33.21 5.98 -7.79
CA ASP A 230 -34.61 6.44 -7.80
C ASP A 230 -34.80 7.83 -7.15
N GLY A 231 -33.77 8.38 -6.51
CA GLY A 231 -33.80 9.66 -5.79
C GLY A 231 -34.10 9.54 -4.29
N SER A 232 -34.42 8.34 -3.79
CA SER A 232 -34.58 8.11 -2.36
C SER A 232 -33.24 8.29 -1.63
N ARG A 233 -33.29 8.61 -0.33
CA ARG A 233 -32.10 8.96 0.46
C ARG A 233 -32.14 8.26 1.81
N TYR A 234 -31.07 7.57 2.16
CA TYR A 234 -30.88 7.00 3.48
C TYR A 234 -29.75 7.69 4.22
N ARG A 235 -29.91 7.92 5.51
CA ARG A 235 -28.89 8.41 6.43
C ARG A 235 -28.89 7.52 7.67
N GLY A 236 -27.77 6.86 7.96
CA GLY A 236 -27.68 5.89 9.05
C GLY A 236 -26.43 5.05 8.97
N ASN A 237 -26.39 3.95 9.72
CA ASN A 237 -25.24 3.06 9.79
C ASN A 237 -25.23 2.05 8.62
N PHE A 238 -24.03 1.63 8.21
CA PHE A 238 -23.78 0.67 7.14
C PHE A 238 -22.81 -0.40 7.62
N VAL A 239 -23.09 -1.66 7.29
CA VAL A 239 -22.15 -2.78 7.46
C VAL A 239 -22.07 -3.53 6.15
N SER A 240 -20.88 -3.55 5.54
CA SER A 240 -20.61 -4.16 4.23
C SER A 240 -21.60 -3.71 3.16
N GLY A 241 -21.87 -2.41 3.11
CA GLY A 241 -22.82 -1.81 2.15
C GLY A 241 -24.30 -1.98 2.47
N LEU A 242 -24.65 -2.73 3.52
CA LEU A 242 -26.05 -2.92 3.95
C LEU A 242 -26.42 -1.90 5.02
N MET A 243 -27.59 -1.28 4.89
CA MET A 243 -28.17 -0.41 5.92
C MET A 243 -28.40 -1.22 7.20
N GLN A 244 -27.89 -0.71 8.32
CA GLN A 244 -27.93 -1.36 9.63
C GLN A 244 -28.23 -0.34 10.73
N GLY A 245 -28.69 -0.81 11.90
CA GLY A 245 -28.95 0.02 13.07
C GLY A 245 -29.98 1.12 12.84
N GLU A 246 -29.96 2.15 13.68
CA GLU A 246 -30.86 3.29 13.52
C GLU A 246 -30.55 4.12 12.27
N GLY A 247 -31.60 4.56 11.58
CA GLY A 247 -31.45 5.42 10.41
C GLY A 247 -32.75 6.13 10.01
N GLU A 248 -32.62 6.94 8.97
CA GLU A 248 -33.70 7.69 8.34
C GLU A 248 -33.66 7.47 6.83
N LEU A 249 -34.74 6.91 6.26
CA LEU A 249 -34.96 6.77 4.82
C LEU A 249 -36.03 7.75 4.36
N ILE A 250 -35.67 8.67 3.48
CA ILE A 250 -36.57 9.58 2.78
C ILE A 250 -36.86 8.98 1.40
N ARG A 251 -38.10 8.59 1.15
CA ARG A 251 -38.54 8.09 -0.16
C ARG A 251 -38.70 9.22 -1.17
N VAL A 252 -38.82 8.85 -2.44
CA VAL A 252 -39.01 9.78 -3.57
C VAL A 252 -40.28 10.63 -3.41
N ASP A 253 -41.33 10.07 -2.79
CA ASP A 253 -42.59 10.77 -2.50
C ASP A 253 -42.51 11.69 -1.26
N GLY A 254 -41.35 11.79 -0.61
CA GLY A 254 -41.13 12.57 0.60
C GLY A 254 -41.47 11.83 1.89
N THR A 255 -41.96 10.59 1.84
CA THR A 255 -42.24 9.78 3.03
C THR A 255 -40.95 9.52 3.80
N ILE A 256 -40.92 9.88 5.08
CA ILE A 256 -39.78 9.65 5.98
C ILE A 256 -40.05 8.40 6.82
N LEU A 257 -39.15 7.41 6.74
CA LEU A 257 -39.11 6.27 7.64
C LEU A 257 -37.91 6.39 8.58
N LYS A 258 -38.17 6.43 9.88
CA LYS A 258 -37.14 6.34 10.92
C LYS A 258 -37.29 5.02 11.66
N GLY A 259 -36.17 4.43 12.07
CA GLY A 259 -36.18 3.22 12.89
C GLY A 259 -34.94 2.38 12.68
N LEU A 260 -35.02 1.12 13.12
CA LEU A 260 -33.97 0.12 12.96
C LEU A 260 -34.02 -0.49 11.56
N PHE A 261 -32.90 -0.41 10.84
CA PHE A 261 -32.63 -1.03 9.56
C PHE A 261 -31.70 -2.22 9.77
N GLY A 262 -31.82 -3.27 8.95
CA GLY A 262 -31.15 -4.56 9.19
C GLY A 262 -31.98 -5.49 10.11
N ARG A 263 -31.82 -6.81 9.95
CA ARG A 263 -32.52 -7.80 10.80
C ARG A 263 -31.70 -8.15 12.04
N PRO A 264 -32.36 -8.50 13.16
CA PRO A 264 -31.69 -8.94 14.37
C PRO A 264 -31.16 -10.37 14.21
N SER A 265 -29.87 -10.58 14.44
CA SER A 265 -29.43 -11.86 14.97
C SER A 265 -29.67 -11.84 16.48
N ALA A 266 -30.86 -12.26 16.88
CA ALA A 266 -31.20 -12.48 18.29
C ALA A 266 -30.76 -13.90 18.72
N SER A 267 -30.02 -13.96 19.83
CA SER A 267 -29.87 -15.02 20.86
C SER A 267 -28.40 -15.09 21.26
N GLY A 268 -27.93 -14.76 22.46
CA GLY A 268 -28.53 -14.86 23.79
C GLY A 268 -27.61 -15.76 24.64
N LEU A 269 -26.96 -15.20 25.66
CA LEU A 269 -26.64 -15.78 26.98
C LEU A 269 -25.37 -15.17 27.61
N SER A 270 -25.37 -15.27 28.93
CA SER A 270 -24.67 -14.50 29.96
C SER A 270 -23.30 -15.04 30.37
N SER A 271 -22.48 -14.12 30.88
CA SER A 271 -21.56 -14.22 32.04
C SER A 271 -20.74 -15.51 32.22
N GLU A 272 -19.41 -15.40 32.10
CA GLU A 272 -18.49 -15.20 33.23
C GLU A 272 -17.04 -15.08 32.71
N ALA A 273 -16.33 -14.08 33.23
CA ALA A 273 -14.97 -13.71 32.82
C ALA A 273 -13.92 -14.72 33.25
N HIS A 274 -12.88 -14.94 32.41
CA HIS A 274 -11.48 -14.83 32.82
C HIS A 274 -10.51 -14.69 31.63
N SER A 275 -9.65 -13.69 31.78
CA SER A 275 -8.65 -13.10 30.88
C SER A 275 -7.59 -14.06 30.33
N VAL A 276 -7.00 -13.71 29.15
CA VAL A 276 -5.58 -13.32 28.99
C VAL A 276 -5.22 -13.05 27.51
N ASP A 277 -4.77 -11.81 27.29
CA ASP A 277 -3.81 -11.21 26.33
C ASP A 277 -3.85 -11.49 24.82
N LEU A 278 -4.45 -10.54 24.11
CA LEU A 278 -3.83 -9.76 23.02
C LEU A 278 -4.25 -8.27 23.01
N LEU A 279 -5.18 -7.88 23.88
CA LEU A 279 -5.40 -6.51 24.34
C LEU A 279 -5.18 -6.52 25.85
N GLY A 280 -4.03 -6.03 26.30
CA GLY A 280 -3.80 -5.81 27.73
C GLY A 280 -4.83 -4.80 28.23
N GLU A 281 -5.70 -5.28 29.12
CA GLU A 281 -6.90 -4.64 29.66
C GLU A 281 -8.13 -4.57 28.73
N SER A 282 -9.29 -4.89 29.32
CA SER A 282 -10.58 -4.43 28.81
C SER A 282 -10.46 -2.93 28.54
N PRO A 283 -10.86 -2.43 27.36
CA PRO A 283 -10.75 -1.01 27.05
C PRO A 283 -11.50 -0.09 28.04
N LEU A 284 -12.26 -0.62 28.99
CA LEU A 284 -12.94 0.11 30.05
C LEU A 284 -12.92 -0.69 31.36
N SER A 285 -11.90 -0.48 32.21
CA SER A 285 -11.98 -0.81 33.64
C SER A 285 -11.84 0.40 34.57
N GLY A 286 -11.76 1.62 34.05
CA GLY A 286 -11.75 2.81 34.89
C GLY A 286 -12.09 4.08 34.14
N ASP A 287 -13.15 4.77 34.61
CA ASP A 287 -13.38 6.22 34.57
C ASP A 287 -12.68 7.01 33.44
N ALA A 288 -12.75 6.52 32.20
CA ALA A 288 -12.01 7.13 31.11
C ALA A 288 -12.70 8.44 30.75
N SER A 289 -12.08 9.56 31.09
CA SER A 289 -12.54 10.88 30.67
C SER A 289 -12.47 10.95 29.14
N TYR A 290 -13.62 11.16 28.50
CA TYR A 290 -13.73 11.34 27.06
C TYR A 290 -14.28 12.73 26.73
N LYS A 291 -13.91 13.23 25.55
CA LYS A 291 -14.50 14.41 24.93
C LYS A 291 -15.45 13.96 23.84
N VAL A 292 -16.72 14.38 23.91
CA VAL A 292 -17.68 14.17 22.82
C VAL A 292 -17.38 15.13 21.67
N ILE A 293 -17.41 14.62 20.45
CA ILE A 293 -17.16 15.36 19.21
C ILE A 293 -18.46 15.48 18.42
N GLY A 294 -19.03 16.69 18.37
CA GLY A 294 -20.29 16.95 17.66
C GLY A 294 -21.52 16.71 18.51
N ASP A 295 -22.66 16.51 17.84
CA ASP A 295 -23.95 16.31 18.50
C ASP A 295 -24.05 14.89 19.11
N ILE A 296 -24.68 14.81 20.28
CA ILE A 296 -25.03 13.55 20.97
C ILE A 296 -26.48 13.21 20.69
N ASP A 297 -26.79 11.91 20.63
CA ASP A 297 -28.18 11.48 20.64
C ASP A 297 -28.79 11.64 22.03
N LYS A 298 -28.25 11.02 23.08
CA LYS A 298 -28.82 11.09 24.45
C LYS A 298 -27.78 10.96 25.56
N ARG A 299 -28.16 11.46 26.75
CA ARG A 299 -27.52 11.12 28.03
C ARG A 299 -28.62 10.67 29.01
N ALA A 300 -28.41 9.54 29.67
CA ALA A 300 -29.28 9.07 30.75
C ALA A 300 -28.44 8.86 32.02
N GLY A 301 -28.85 9.49 33.13
CA GLY A 301 -28.13 9.38 34.40
C GLY A 301 -26.67 9.86 34.35
N GLY A 302 -26.32 10.78 33.43
CA GLY A 302 -24.96 11.28 33.24
C GLY A 302 -24.06 10.40 32.36
N LYS A 303 -24.54 9.22 31.93
CA LYS A 303 -23.84 8.32 31.01
C LYS A 303 -24.30 8.52 29.56
N LEU A 304 -23.45 8.17 28.59
CA LEU A 304 -23.81 8.19 27.17
C LEU A 304 -24.84 7.09 26.87
N GLU A 305 -25.82 7.45 26.05
CA GLU A 305 -26.88 6.58 25.55
C GLU A 305 -27.14 6.89 24.07
N GLY A 306 -27.27 5.84 23.26
CA GLY A 306 -27.40 5.96 21.81
C GLY A 306 -26.09 6.34 21.12
N PHE A 307 -26.18 6.83 19.89
CA PHE A 307 -25.01 7.10 19.07
C PHE A 307 -24.20 8.30 19.56
N ALA A 308 -22.88 8.16 19.59
CA ALA A 308 -21.97 9.27 19.87
C ALA A 308 -20.60 9.08 19.20
N ARG A 309 -19.91 10.20 19.00
CA ARG A 309 -18.49 10.26 18.64
C ARG A 309 -17.70 10.77 19.82
N VAL A 310 -16.69 10.02 20.24
CA VAL A 310 -15.88 10.36 21.41
C VAL A 310 -14.40 10.22 21.11
N GLN A 311 -13.62 11.13 21.66
CA GLN A 311 -12.17 10.98 21.78
C GLN A 311 -11.83 10.80 23.25
N PHE A 312 -11.22 9.67 23.57
CA PHE A 312 -10.77 9.34 24.92
C PHE A 312 -9.49 10.10 25.24
N ALA A 313 -9.26 10.37 26.53
CA ALA A 313 -8.07 11.10 26.98
C ALA A 313 -6.74 10.37 26.66
N ASP A 314 -6.77 9.04 26.54
CA ASP A 314 -5.61 8.23 26.12
C ASP A 314 -5.33 8.30 24.60
N GLY A 315 -6.15 9.03 23.85
CA GLY A 315 -5.99 9.22 22.41
C GLY A 315 -6.83 8.29 21.55
N ARG A 316 -7.54 7.30 22.13
CA ARG A 316 -8.49 6.47 21.37
C ARG A 316 -9.63 7.33 20.81
N TYR A 317 -10.19 6.89 19.69
CA TYR A 317 -11.40 7.48 19.12
C TYR A 317 -12.44 6.39 18.92
N TYR A 318 -13.69 6.66 19.30
CA TYR A 318 -14.81 5.78 19.03
C TYR A 318 -15.99 6.53 18.43
N GLU A 319 -16.66 5.88 17.49
CA GLU A 319 -17.88 6.33 16.86
C GLU A 319 -18.85 5.15 16.77
N GLY A 320 -19.96 5.20 17.51
CA GLY A 320 -20.93 4.12 17.57
C GLY A 320 -21.92 4.30 18.71
N ASP A 321 -22.65 3.24 19.01
CA ASP A 321 -23.71 3.26 20.02
C ASP A 321 -23.16 3.06 21.44
N PHE A 322 -23.83 3.69 22.40
CA PHE A 322 -23.58 3.54 23.82
C PHE A 322 -24.83 3.06 24.56
N VAL A 323 -24.67 2.12 25.48
CA VAL A 323 -25.71 1.75 26.45
C VAL A 323 -25.10 1.80 27.84
N GLN A 324 -25.72 2.59 28.72
CA GLN A 324 -25.19 2.88 30.07
C GLN A 324 -23.71 3.29 30.08
N GLY A 325 -23.27 4.04 29.06
CA GLY A 325 -21.89 4.50 28.91
C GLY A 325 -20.91 3.49 28.33
N GLU A 326 -21.33 2.25 28.07
CA GLU A 326 -20.50 1.21 27.46
C GLU A 326 -20.65 1.24 25.94
N MET A 327 -19.52 1.10 25.23
CA MET A 327 -19.52 0.98 23.76
C MET A 327 -20.21 -0.33 23.36
N THR A 328 -21.22 -0.24 22.53
CA THR A 328 -22.03 -1.39 22.12
C THR A 328 -22.51 -1.25 20.68
N GLY A 329 -23.07 -2.32 20.13
CA GLY A 329 -23.59 -2.31 18.76
C GLY A 329 -22.49 -2.09 17.73
N GLU A 330 -22.86 -1.64 16.53
CA GLU A 330 -21.91 -1.43 15.44
C GLU A 330 -21.16 -0.11 15.63
N GLY A 331 -19.84 -0.15 15.61
CA GLY A 331 -19.03 1.05 15.78
C GLY A 331 -17.65 0.96 15.15
N ARG A 332 -16.99 2.11 15.09
CA ARG A 332 -15.61 2.28 14.68
C ARG A 332 -14.77 2.67 15.90
N LEU A 333 -13.77 1.85 16.22
CA LEU A 333 -12.77 2.14 17.25
C LEU A 333 -11.41 2.35 16.61
N ILE A 334 -10.72 3.44 16.92
CA ILE A 334 -9.32 3.67 16.57
C ILE A 334 -8.51 3.61 17.87
N LEU A 335 -7.56 2.69 17.91
CA LEU A 335 -6.67 2.45 19.03
C LEU A 335 -5.42 3.36 18.96
N VAL A 336 -4.78 3.55 20.11
CA VAL A 336 -3.59 4.41 20.24
C VAL A 336 -2.41 3.92 19.39
N ASN A 337 -2.33 2.61 19.17
CA ASN A 337 -1.30 1.98 18.34
C ASN A 337 -1.54 2.14 16.82
N GLY A 338 -2.63 2.81 16.42
CA GLY A 338 -3.01 3.00 15.03
C GLY A 338 -3.87 1.88 14.45
N ASP A 339 -4.12 0.80 15.21
CA ASP A 339 -5.09 -0.21 14.81
C ASP A 339 -6.49 0.41 14.80
N SER A 340 -7.31 0.01 13.83
CA SER A 340 -8.71 0.43 13.77
C SER A 340 -9.62 -0.77 13.58
N TYR A 341 -10.67 -0.84 14.39
CA TYR A 341 -11.71 -1.83 14.31
C TYR A 341 -13.00 -1.20 13.80
N PHE A 342 -13.71 -1.94 12.96
CA PHE A 342 -15.07 -1.64 12.56
C PHE A 342 -15.92 -2.91 12.68
N GLY A 343 -16.97 -2.90 13.48
CA GLY A 343 -17.86 -4.05 13.66
C GLY A 343 -18.66 -3.95 14.95
N SER A 344 -19.24 -5.07 15.38
CA SER A 344 -20.03 -5.12 16.61
C SER A 344 -19.15 -5.03 17.87
N LEU A 345 -19.59 -4.28 18.87
CA LEU A 345 -19.00 -4.27 20.21
C LEU A 345 -20.01 -4.72 21.25
N VAL A 346 -19.54 -5.43 22.27
CA VAL A 346 -20.29 -5.75 23.47
C VAL A 346 -19.40 -5.39 24.65
N ASP A 347 -19.87 -4.48 25.52
CA ASP A 347 -19.11 -3.96 26.66
C ASP A 347 -17.70 -3.50 26.27
N GLY A 348 -17.60 -2.81 25.13
CA GLY A 348 -16.36 -2.30 24.56
C GLY A 348 -15.41 -3.32 23.94
N LEU A 349 -15.74 -4.61 23.95
CA LEU A 349 -14.95 -5.66 23.31
C LEU A 349 -15.44 -5.92 21.89
N PHE A 350 -14.50 -6.22 20.97
CA PHE A 350 -14.85 -6.66 19.62
C PHE A 350 -15.67 -7.95 19.71
N HIS A 351 -16.79 -7.97 19.01
CA HIS A 351 -17.73 -9.08 19.04
C HIS A 351 -18.36 -9.26 17.66
N GLY A 352 -19.00 -10.40 17.44
CA GLY A 352 -19.76 -10.64 16.21
C GLY A 352 -18.86 -10.64 14.97
N ARG A 353 -19.26 -9.97 13.89
CA ARG A 353 -18.41 -9.82 12.69
C ARG A 353 -17.82 -8.42 12.66
N GLY A 354 -16.57 -8.32 12.25
CA GLY A 354 -15.91 -7.05 12.10
C GLY A 354 -14.69 -7.09 11.18
N VAL A 355 -14.06 -5.94 11.06
CA VAL A 355 -12.85 -5.69 10.29
C VAL A 355 -11.84 -5.00 11.19
N LEU A 356 -10.71 -5.66 11.46
CA LEU A 356 -9.57 -5.08 12.15
C LEU A 356 -8.50 -4.71 11.12
N THR A 357 -8.23 -3.42 10.99
CA THR A 357 -7.09 -2.91 10.23
C THR A 357 -5.96 -2.63 11.20
N TYR A 358 -4.83 -3.28 10.99
CA TYR A 358 -3.64 -3.07 11.79
C TYR A 358 -2.93 -1.78 11.36
N GLY A 359 -2.23 -1.12 12.28
CA GLY A 359 -1.47 0.10 12.00
C GLY A 359 -0.36 -0.08 10.96
N ASP A 360 0.04 -1.33 10.68
CA ASP A 360 0.97 -1.67 9.61
C ASP A 360 0.31 -1.83 8.22
N GLY A 361 -1.02 -1.82 8.13
CA GLY A 361 -1.79 -1.93 6.90
C GLY A 361 -2.37 -3.32 6.63
N ARG A 362 -2.08 -4.34 7.46
CA ARG A 362 -2.76 -5.64 7.38
C ARG A 362 -4.24 -5.48 7.73
N ILE A 363 -5.09 -6.35 7.19
CA ILE A 363 -6.54 -6.29 7.44
C ILE A 363 -7.05 -7.68 7.76
N TYR A 364 -7.71 -7.85 8.88
CA TYR A 364 -8.50 -9.04 9.20
C TYR A 364 -9.99 -8.74 9.03
N GLU A 365 -10.70 -9.59 8.31
CA GLU A 365 -12.16 -9.56 8.15
C GLU A 365 -12.72 -10.90 8.65
N GLY A 366 -13.52 -10.91 9.70
CA GLY A 366 -13.99 -12.17 10.28
C GLY A 366 -14.80 -12.02 11.55
N ALA A 367 -14.95 -13.13 12.27
CA ALA A 367 -15.68 -13.14 13.53
C ALA A 367 -14.76 -12.79 14.72
N PHE A 368 -15.36 -12.19 15.73
CA PHE A 368 -14.74 -11.76 16.98
C PHE A 368 -15.55 -12.27 18.15
N GLU A 369 -14.86 -12.72 19.19
CA GLU A 369 -15.44 -13.17 20.44
C GLU A 369 -14.55 -12.67 21.58
N GLU A 370 -15.12 -11.94 22.53
CA GLU A 370 -14.41 -11.35 23.68
C GLU A 370 -13.16 -10.52 23.29
N GLY A 371 -13.22 -9.82 22.15
CA GLY A 371 -12.10 -9.01 21.65
C GLY A 371 -11.14 -9.75 20.71
N TYR A 372 -11.23 -11.08 20.60
CA TYR A 372 -10.29 -11.88 19.82
C TYR A 372 -10.88 -12.33 18.48
N GLN A 373 -10.05 -12.43 17.45
CA GLN A 373 -10.41 -13.08 16.20
C GLN A 373 -10.71 -14.56 16.43
N GLN A 374 -11.83 -14.99 15.87
CA GLN A 374 -12.44 -16.28 16.14
C GLN A 374 -13.13 -16.81 14.89
N GLY A 375 -13.20 -18.12 14.72
CA GLY A 375 -13.95 -18.76 13.64
C GLY A 375 -13.41 -18.45 12.24
N GLU A 376 -14.28 -18.47 11.23
CA GLU A 376 -13.87 -18.17 9.85
C GLU A 376 -13.53 -16.68 9.65
N GLY A 377 -12.37 -16.42 9.07
CA GLY A 377 -11.93 -15.08 8.70
C GLY A 377 -11.03 -15.07 7.46
N ARG A 378 -10.76 -13.86 6.97
CA ARG A 378 -9.81 -13.56 5.89
C ARG A 378 -8.79 -12.56 6.42
N LEU A 379 -7.52 -12.87 6.24
CA LEU A 379 -6.42 -11.94 6.55
C LEU A 379 -5.77 -11.49 5.25
N PHE A 380 -5.74 -10.18 5.03
CA PHE A 380 -5.00 -9.51 3.98
C PHE A 380 -3.65 -9.07 4.52
N ASP A 381 -2.58 -9.49 3.85
CA ASP A 381 -1.22 -9.06 4.19
C ASP A 381 -0.86 -7.71 3.56
N LEU A 382 0.38 -7.28 3.78
CA LEU A 382 0.94 -6.02 3.29
C LEU A 382 1.05 -5.96 1.76
N ASP A 383 1.07 -7.12 1.10
CA ASP A 383 1.13 -7.23 -0.37
C ASP A 383 -0.28 -7.32 -0.98
N GLY A 384 -1.33 -7.26 -0.14
CA GLY A 384 -2.73 -7.39 -0.54
C GLY A 384 -3.13 -8.84 -0.86
N GLN A 385 -2.26 -9.82 -0.63
CA GLN A 385 -2.65 -11.23 -0.70
C GLN A 385 -3.56 -11.55 0.47
N HIS A 386 -4.51 -12.46 0.26
CA HIS A 386 -5.42 -12.85 1.31
C HIS A 386 -5.40 -14.36 1.55
N PHE A 387 -5.60 -14.73 2.80
CA PHE A 387 -5.72 -16.11 3.22
C PHE A 387 -7.03 -16.25 3.98
N ARG A 388 -7.87 -17.20 3.57
CA ARG A 388 -9.05 -17.59 4.33
C ARG A 388 -8.67 -18.67 5.32
N GLY A 389 -9.25 -18.64 6.52
CA GLY A 389 -8.95 -19.65 7.52
C GLY A 389 -9.87 -19.62 8.73
N ILE A 390 -9.65 -20.60 9.61
CA ILE A 390 -10.24 -20.69 10.94
C ILE A 390 -9.25 -20.08 11.93
N PHE A 391 -9.71 -19.10 12.67
CA PHE A 391 -8.99 -18.37 13.71
C PHE A 391 -9.50 -18.81 15.09
N PHE A 392 -8.62 -18.81 16.06
CA PHE A 392 -8.99 -18.98 17.46
C PHE A 392 -8.03 -18.17 18.32
N ARG A 393 -8.58 -17.22 19.08
CA ARG A 393 -7.81 -16.27 19.89
C ARG A 393 -6.64 -15.64 19.12
N ASP A 394 -6.97 -14.98 18.00
CA ASP A 394 -6.05 -14.29 17.07
C ASP A 394 -5.05 -15.15 16.31
N LYS A 395 -5.12 -16.48 16.46
CA LYS A 395 -4.25 -17.41 15.76
C LYS A 395 -5.00 -18.08 14.62
N LEU A 396 -4.45 -17.97 13.42
CA LEU A 396 -4.85 -18.80 12.29
C LEU A 396 -4.50 -20.26 12.61
N ILE A 397 -5.52 -21.09 12.86
CA ILE A 397 -5.36 -22.50 13.21
C ILE A 397 -5.43 -23.39 11.96
N LYS A 398 -6.21 -22.98 10.95
CA LYS A 398 -6.36 -23.76 9.72
C LYS A 398 -6.63 -22.86 8.52
N THR A 399 -5.87 -23.01 7.45
CA THR A 399 -6.18 -22.37 6.15
C THR A 399 -7.30 -23.11 5.43
N ILE A 400 -8.21 -22.37 4.81
CA ILE A 400 -9.28 -22.87 3.95
C ILE A 400 -8.89 -22.53 2.49
N PRO A 401 -9.05 -23.46 1.53
CA PRO A 401 -8.79 -23.20 0.12
C PRO A 401 -9.57 -22.03 -0.46
#